data_AF-A0A957BTR3-F1
#
_entry.id   AF-A0A957BTR3-F1
#
_cell.length_a   1.000
_cell.length_b   1.000
_cell.length_c   1.000
_cell.angle_alpha   90.00
_cell.angle_beta   90.00
_cell.angle_gamma   90.00
#
_symmetry.space_group_name_H-M   'P 1'
#
loop_
_entity.id
_entity.type
_entity.pdbx_description
1 polymer ?
#
loop_
_entity_poly.entity_id
_entity_poly.type
_entity_poly.pdbx_seq_one_letter_code
_entity_poly.pdbx_strand_id
1 'polypeptide(L)'
;MPASIARIYDAVYTQGQLFDVDHPLASNPLHAPETRANSIAIAGGAFGDEGKGRIVDELCTQFAQTATRMVIYRWNGGANAGHTVIVGGQRVALHQLPSGSLHENATVVLGKGMVV
;
A
#
# COMPACT_ATOMS: atom_id res chain seq x y z
N MET A 1 -16.47 -0.39 6.00
CA MET A 1 -15.73 0.25 4.89
C MET A 1 -16.67 1.14 4.10
N PRO A 2 -16.26 2.32 3.59
CA PRO A 2 -17.03 2.97 2.54
C PRO A 2 -17.06 2.01 1.35
N ALA A 3 -18.25 1.70 0.84
CA ALA A 3 -18.47 0.65 -0.16
C ALA A 3 -17.67 0.85 -1.46
N SER A 4 -17.12 2.04 -1.70
CA SER A 4 -16.36 2.40 -2.90
C SER A 4 -14.98 1.78 -2.96
N ILE A 5 -14.18 1.81 -1.88
CA ILE A 5 -12.80 1.29 -1.93
C ILE A 5 -12.79 -0.24 -1.96
N ALA A 6 -13.61 -0.90 -1.15
CA ALA A 6 -13.72 -2.37 -1.16
C ALA A 6 -14.10 -2.90 -2.57
N ARG A 7 -14.99 -2.19 -3.27
CA ARG A 7 -15.38 -2.50 -4.65
C ARG A 7 -14.22 -2.35 -5.64
N ILE A 8 -13.39 -1.33 -5.48
CA ILE A 8 -12.20 -1.12 -6.32
C ILE A 8 -11.18 -2.23 -6.09
N TYR A 9 -10.99 -2.63 -4.82
CA TYR A 9 -10.12 -3.75 -4.47
C TYR A 9 -10.61 -5.06 -5.09
N ASP A 10 -11.89 -5.39 -4.94
CA ASP A 10 -12.44 -6.62 -5.52
C ASP A 10 -12.33 -6.62 -7.06
N ALA A 11 -12.64 -5.48 -7.69
CA ALA A 11 -12.51 -5.31 -9.13
C ALA A 11 -11.07 -5.56 -9.63
N VAL A 12 -10.06 -4.97 -8.99
CA VAL A 12 -8.66 -5.08 -9.44
C VAL A 12 -8.04 -6.43 -9.07
N TYR A 13 -8.16 -6.84 -7.81
CA TYR A 13 -7.40 -7.97 -7.27
C TYR A 13 -8.11 -9.31 -7.44
N THR A 14 -9.45 -9.32 -7.42
CA THR A 14 -10.24 -10.54 -7.59
C THR A 14 -10.68 -10.71 -9.04
N GLN A 15 -11.18 -9.64 -9.68
CA GLN A 15 -11.84 -9.71 -10.98
C GLN A 15 -10.94 -9.27 -12.16
N GLY A 16 -9.76 -8.70 -11.90
CA GLY A 16 -8.81 -8.26 -12.93
C GLY A 16 -9.28 -7.08 -13.78
N GLN A 17 -10.20 -6.25 -13.28
CA GLN A 17 -10.74 -5.07 -13.96
C GLN A 17 -10.01 -3.79 -13.51
N LEU A 18 -9.48 -3.03 -14.46
CA LEU A 18 -8.99 -1.66 -14.27
C LEU A 18 -10.01 -0.68 -14.89
N PHE A 19 -10.40 0.34 -14.12
CA PHE A 19 -11.37 1.39 -14.47
C PHE A 19 -11.36 1.85 -15.94
N ASP A 20 -12.53 1.91 -16.60
CA ASP A 20 -12.85 2.65 -17.85
C ASP A 20 -11.80 2.58 -18.99
N VAL A 21 -10.94 1.56 -18.98
CA VAL A 21 -10.12 1.13 -20.13
C VAL A 21 -10.68 -0.22 -20.57
N ASP A 22 -11.65 -0.15 -21.49
CA ASP A 22 -12.69 -1.14 -21.86
C ASP A 22 -12.26 -2.56 -22.31
N HIS A 23 -11.32 -3.22 -21.64
CA HIS A 23 -11.05 -4.63 -21.85
C HIS A 23 -10.93 -5.39 -20.52
N PRO A 24 -11.92 -6.21 -20.14
CA PRO A 24 -11.68 -7.24 -19.13
C PRO A 24 -10.52 -8.11 -19.63
N LEU A 25 -9.45 -8.15 -18.85
CA LEU A 25 -8.28 -8.95 -19.19
C LEU A 25 -8.67 -10.43 -19.14
N ALA A 26 -8.24 -11.22 -20.14
CA ALA A 26 -8.58 -12.64 -20.24
C ALA A 26 -8.10 -13.48 -19.02
N SER A 27 -7.16 -12.94 -18.26
CA SER A 27 -6.70 -13.44 -16.97
C SER A 27 -6.19 -12.26 -16.13
N ASN A 28 -6.20 -12.40 -14.81
CA ASN A 28 -5.67 -11.36 -13.92
C ASN A 28 -4.14 -11.23 -14.15
N PRO A 29 -3.65 -10.10 -14.72
CA PRO A 29 -2.22 -9.93 -15.04
C PRO A 29 -1.34 -9.83 -13.78
N LEU A 30 -1.95 -9.58 -12.61
CA LEU A 30 -1.28 -9.58 -11.31
C LEU A 30 -1.18 -11.00 -10.72
N HIS A 31 -1.90 -11.96 -11.30
CA HIS A 31 -1.88 -13.38 -10.93
C HIS A 31 -1.09 -14.19 -11.98
N ALA A 32 0.15 -13.76 -12.26
CA ALA A 32 1.12 -14.60 -12.95
C ALA A 32 1.56 -15.75 -12.01
N PRO A 33 1.95 -16.92 -12.53
CA PRO A 33 2.42 -18.05 -11.71
C PRO A 33 3.62 -17.70 -10.79
N GLU A 34 4.28 -16.57 -11.03
CA GLU A 34 5.43 -16.07 -10.28
C GLU A 34 5.08 -14.94 -9.28
N THR A 35 3.82 -14.52 -9.18
CA THR A 35 3.45 -13.48 -8.22
C THR A 35 3.26 -14.06 -6.82
N ARG A 36 3.86 -13.40 -5.82
CA ARG A 36 3.68 -13.77 -4.42
C ARG A 36 2.28 -13.35 -3.98
N ALA A 37 1.46 -14.33 -3.59
CA ALA A 37 0.18 -14.07 -2.93
C ALA A 37 0.38 -13.08 -1.76
N ASN A 38 -0.53 -12.12 -1.63
CA ASN A 38 -0.52 -11.07 -0.59
C ASN A 38 0.64 -10.05 -0.68
N SER A 39 1.20 -9.85 -1.87
CA SER A 39 2.16 -8.76 -2.13
C SER A 39 1.48 -7.62 -2.90
N ILE A 40 1.57 -6.40 -2.38
CA ILE A 40 0.99 -5.21 -2.99
C ILE A 40 2.08 -4.16 -3.19
N ALA A 41 2.14 -3.58 -4.38
CA ALA A 41 2.99 -2.43 -4.69
C ALA A 41 2.10 -1.20 -4.92
N ILE A 42 2.47 -0.07 -4.30
CA ILE A 42 1.80 1.21 -4.50
C ILE A 42 2.79 2.18 -5.12
N ALA A 43 2.43 2.68 -6.29
CA ALA A 43 3.18 3.68 -7.04
C ALA A 43 2.29 4.88 -7.37
N GLY A 44 2.90 6.05 -7.60
CA GLY A 44 2.19 7.24 -8.08
C GLY A 44 1.96 7.14 -9.58
N GLY A 45 0.76 7.48 -10.03
CA GLY A 45 0.44 7.57 -11.46
C GLY A 45 0.69 8.95 -12.05
N ALA A 46 1.01 9.95 -11.22
CA ALA A 46 1.18 11.34 -11.62
C ALA A 46 2.47 11.94 -11.00
N PHE A 47 2.43 13.23 -10.67
CA PHE A 47 3.59 14.00 -10.20
C PHE A 47 3.66 14.17 -8.67
N GLY A 48 3.09 13.23 -7.90
CA GLY A 48 3.12 13.30 -6.43
C GLY A 48 1.80 13.72 -5.80
N ASP A 49 1.78 13.70 -4.46
CA ASP A 49 0.64 14.08 -3.61
C ASP A 49 -0.71 13.39 -3.91
N GLU A 50 -0.68 12.22 -4.55
CA GLU A 50 -1.88 11.44 -4.86
C GLU A 50 -2.49 10.72 -3.64
N GLY A 51 -1.95 10.93 -2.44
CA GLY A 51 -2.44 10.31 -1.22
C GLY A 51 -1.98 8.85 -0.99
N LYS A 52 -0.90 8.42 -1.65
CA LYS A 52 -0.34 7.06 -1.55
C LYS A 52 -0.17 6.57 -0.12
N GLY A 53 0.40 7.40 0.76
CA GLY A 53 0.61 6.97 2.15
C GLY A 53 -0.68 6.77 2.96
N ARG A 54 -1.81 7.40 2.59
CA ARG A 54 -3.12 7.11 3.19
C ARG A 54 -3.63 5.74 2.76
N ILE A 55 -3.44 5.38 1.47
CA ILE A 55 -3.81 4.07 0.95
C ILE A 55 -2.96 2.98 1.62
N VAL A 56 -1.65 3.21 1.74
CA VAL A 56 -0.74 2.30 2.44
C VAL A 56 -1.15 2.12 3.91
N ASP A 57 -1.49 3.21 4.61
CA ASP A 57 -1.89 3.16 6.03
C ASP A 57 -3.17 2.34 6.27
N GLU A 58 -4.19 2.56 5.43
CA GLU A 58 -5.45 1.80 5.47
C GLU A 58 -5.21 0.31 5.19
N LEU A 59 -4.40 -0.03 4.18
CA LEU A 59 -4.02 -1.41 3.88
C LEU A 59 -3.29 -2.06 5.05
N CYS A 60 -2.30 -1.36 5.61
CA CYS A 60 -1.53 -1.84 6.73
C CYS A 60 -2.42 -2.11 7.94
N THR A 61 -3.43 -1.26 8.17
CA THR A 61 -4.43 -1.45 9.24
C THR A 61 -5.26 -2.72 9.03
N GLN A 62 -5.70 -3.00 7.80
CA GLN A 62 -6.46 -4.21 7.48
C GLN A 62 -5.61 -5.49 7.57
N PHE A 63 -4.38 -5.45 7.06
CA PHE A 63 -3.45 -6.57 7.20
C PHE A 63 -3.04 -6.81 8.64
N ALA A 64 -2.87 -5.76 9.44
CA ALA A 64 -2.51 -5.90 10.85
C ALA A 64 -3.55 -6.71 11.66
N GLN A 65 -4.82 -6.69 11.24
CA GLN A 65 -5.90 -7.43 11.91
C GLN A 65 -5.94 -8.93 11.55
N THR A 66 -5.39 -9.30 10.40
CA THR A 66 -5.55 -10.65 9.82
C THR A 66 -4.24 -11.42 9.68
N ALA A 67 -3.12 -10.72 9.55
CA ALA A 67 -1.80 -11.30 9.35
C ALA A 67 -1.02 -11.39 10.67
N THR A 68 -0.36 -12.52 10.91
CA THR A 68 0.57 -12.69 12.03
C THR A 68 1.78 -11.77 11.92
N ARG A 69 2.24 -11.50 10.69
CA ARG A 69 3.33 -10.57 10.38
C ARG A 69 3.10 -9.89 9.04
N MET A 70 3.55 -8.64 8.95
CA MET A 70 3.55 -7.86 7.72
C MET A 70 4.94 -7.28 7.46
N VAL A 71 5.34 -7.21 6.20
CA VAL A 71 6.57 -6.52 5.79
C VAL A 71 6.18 -5.27 5.02
N ILE A 72 6.68 -4.11 5.48
CA ILE A 72 6.48 -2.84 4.80
C ILE A 72 7.83 -2.43 4.21
N TYR A 73 7.90 -2.41 2.88
CA TYR A 73 9.13 -2.14 2.16
C TYR A 73 9.04 -0.80 1.44
N ARG A 74 9.95 0.12 1.75
CA ARG A 74 10.09 1.40 1.01
C ARG A 74 11.25 1.29 0.03
N TRP A 75 10.95 1.30 -1.27
CA TRP A 75 11.93 1.00 -2.32
C TRP A 75 13.03 2.08 -2.47
N ASN A 76 12.64 3.35 -2.58
CA ASN A 76 13.55 4.46 -2.84
C ASN A 76 13.11 5.79 -2.20
N GLY A 77 13.91 6.84 -2.42
CA GLY A 77 13.64 8.21 -2.01
C GLY A 77 14.28 8.58 -0.66
N GLY A 78 13.86 9.68 -0.06
CA GLY A 78 14.36 10.12 1.26
C GLY A 78 13.26 10.80 2.09
N ALA A 79 13.63 11.66 3.01
CA ALA A 79 12.70 12.32 3.94
C ALA A 79 11.77 13.39 3.30
N ASN A 80 11.77 13.50 1.98
CA ASN A 80 11.05 14.55 1.24
C ASN A 80 9.53 14.35 1.18
N ALA A 81 9.05 13.13 1.42
CA ALA A 81 7.62 12.82 1.45
C ALA A 81 7.16 12.68 2.90
N GLY A 82 6.20 13.51 3.32
CA GLY A 82 5.59 13.46 4.64
C GLY A 82 4.23 12.75 4.62
N HIS A 83 3.99 11.86 5.57
CA HIS A 83 2.68 11.25 5.81
C HIS A 83 2.33 11.31 7.29
N THR A 84 1.14 11.81 7.60
CA THR A 84 0.63 11.84 8.96
C THR A 84 -0.27 10.64 9.19
N VAL A 85 0.05 9.84 10.21
CA VAL A 85 -0.77 8.71 10.67
C VAL A 85 -1.38 9.02 12.03
N ILE A 86 -2.48 8.34 12.38
CA ILE A 86 -3.12 8.46 13.69
C ILE A 86 -3.00 7.12 14.41
N VAL A 87 -2.27 7.10 15.52
CA VAL A 87 -2.08 5.90 16.35
C VAL A 87 -2.48 6.23 17.79
N GLY A 88 -3.41 5.47 18.36
CA GLY A 88 -3.88 5.70 19.73
C GLY A 88 -4.46 7.10 19.96
N GLY A 89 -5.04 7.72 18.93
CA GLY A 89 -5.55 9.10 18.98
C GLY A 89 -4.49 10.19 18.84
N GLN A 90 -3.21 9.83 18.74
CA GLN A 90 -2.11 10.78 18.52
C GLN A 90 -1.76 10.88 17.04
N ARG A 91 -1.53 12.10 16.58
CA ARG A 91 -1.04 12.38 15.22
C ARG A 91 0.48 12.25 15.21
N VAL A 92 0.99 11.39 14.34
CA VAL A 92 2.44 11.18 14.15
C VAL A 92 2.79 11.50 12.71
N ALA A 93 3.74 12.42 12.50
CA ALA A 93 4.27 12.74 11.19
C ALA A 93 5.47 11.85 10.87
N LEU A 94 5.40 11.12 9.76
CA LEU A 94 6.44 10.23 9.26
C LEU A 94 7.03 10.81 7.97
N HIS A 95 8.35 10.93 7.90
CA HIS A 95 9.08 11.41 6.73
C HIS A 95 9.94 10.31 6.09
N GLN A 96 10.76 9.66 6.93
CA GLN A 96 11.65 8.60 6.48
C GLN A 96 10.98 7.22 6.53
N LEU A 97 10.27 6.93 7.62
CA LEU A 97 9.55 5.68 7.80
C LEU A 97 8.27 5.66 6.92
N PRO A 98 7.94 4.52 6.29
CA PRO A 98 6.69 4.39 5.53
C PRO A 98 5.47 4.40 6.45
N SER A 99 4.30 4.75 5.90
CA SER A 99 3.02 4.56 6.61
C SER A 99 2.82 3.09 7.02
N GLY A 100 2.10 2.84 8.12
CA GLY A 100 1.95 1.49 8.69
C GLY A 100 3.13 1.00 9.53
N SER A 101 4.25 1.73 9.58
CA SER A 101 5.44 1.35 10.37
C SER A 101 5.19 1.19 11.87
N LEU A 102 4.07 1.74 12.36
CA LEU A 102 3.75 1.77 13.79
C LEU A 102 2.87 0.60 14.24
N HIS A 103 2.51 -0.34 13.35
CA HIS A 103 1.84 -1.57 13.76
C HIS A 103 2.84 -2.54 14.41
N GLU A 104 2.47 -3.15 15.54
CA GLU A 104 3.35 -4.03 16.31
C GLU A 104 3.84 -5.26 15.53
N ASN A 105 3.02 -5.76 14.60
CA ASN A 105 3.34 -6.90 13.75
C ASN A 105 4.04 -6.51 12.42
N ALA A 106 4.42 -5.23 12.25
CA ALA A 106 5.11 -4.77 11.06
C ALA A 106 6.63 -4.89 11.20
N THR A 107 7.28 -5.45 10.19
CA THR A 107 8.72 -5.33 9.96
C THR A 107 8.95 -4.31 8.85
N VAL A 108 9.64 -3.23 9.18
CA VAL A 108 9.93 -2.14 8.23
C VAL A 108 11.29 -2.38 7.58
N VAL A 109 11.31 -2.30 6.26
CA VAL A 109 12.53 -2.43 5.46
C VAL A 109 12.71 -1.17 4.62
N LEU A 110 13.81 -0.46 4.87
CA LEU A 110 14.26 0.67 4.05
C LEU A 110 15.17 0.12 2.95
N GLY A 111 14.73 0.29 1.70
CA GLY A 111 15.39 -0.26 0.53
C GLY A 111 16.71 0.43 0.22
N LYS A 112 17.56 -0.25 -0.56
CA LYS A 112 18.89 0.27 -0.97
C LYS A 112 18.82 1.56 -1.79
N GLY A 113 17.67 1.86 -2.40
CA GLY A 113 17.45 3.09 -3.17
C GLY A 113 17.09 4.29 -2.30
N MET A 114 17.09 4.14 -0.97
CA MET A 114 16.80 5.23 -0.05
C MET A 114 18.05 6.04 0.31
N VAL A 115 17.85 7.34 0.52
CA VAL A 115 18.80 8.23 1.18
C VAL A 115 18.35 8.37 2.64
N VAL A 116 19.19 7.94 3.59
CA VAL A 116 18.90 7.89 5.04
C VAL A 116 19.79 8.86 5.79
#